data_AF-A0A2G9MCB5-F1
#
_entry.id   AF-A0A2G9MCB5-F1
#
_cell.length_a   1.000
_cell.length_b   1.000
_cell.length_c   1.000
_cell.angle_alpha   90.00
_cell.angle_beta   90.00
_cell.angle_gamma   90.00
#
_symmetry.space_group_name_H-M   'P 1'
#
loop_
_entity.id
_entity.type
_entity.pdbx_description
1 polymer ?
#
loop_
_entity_poly.entity_id
_entity_poly.type
_entity_poly.pdbx_seq_one_letter_code
_entity_poly.pdbx_strand_id
1 'polypeptide(L)'
;MNGNKIWIIVNISLVFIAVLLFLNLFDITVPTLGNALYSADGDSPVCIAQYKDQTSLIQDTERCCLQMQQQVIQGETVTGPIIVDGTSFDIQKKYYTSESVIKYFVNMKAYRYCKNNGFWV
;
A
#
# COMPACT_ATOMS: atom_id res chain seq x y z
N MET A 1 14.10 -37.43 29.43
CA MET A 1 14.83 -36.14 29.39
C MET A 1 14.05 -35.10 28.57
N ASN A 2 12.94 -34.53 29.06
CA ASN A 2 12.17 -33.51 28.32
C ASN A 2 11.83 -32.24 29.14
N GLY A 3 12.07 -32.22 30.47
CA GLY A 3 11.69 -31.10 31.33
C GLY A 3 12.45 -29.79 31.05
N ASN A 4 13.74 -29.86 30.73
CA ASN A 4 14.56 -28.66 30.47
C ASN A 4 14.11 -27.86 29.24
N LYS A 5 13.65 -28.54 28.19
CA LYS A 5 13.18 -27.87 26.97
C LYS A 5 11.88 -27.11 27.22
N ILE A 6 10.99 -27.67 28.04
CA ILE A 6 9.71 -27.04 28.40
C ILE A 6 9.96 -25.75 29.20
N TRP A 7 10.86 -25.78 30.18
CA TRP A 7 11.20 -24.59 30.97
C TRP A 7 11.85 -23.48 30.15
N ILE A 8 12.69 -23.83 29.16
CA ILE A 8 13.28 -22.84 28.25
C ILE A 8 12.20 -22.18 27.39
N ILE A 9 11.26 -22.97 26.84
CA ILE A 9 10.16 -22.43 26.02
C ILE A 9 9.26 -21.50 26.84
N VAL A 10 8.92 -21.90 28.07
CA VAL A 10 8.11 -21.09 28.98
C VAL A 10 8.80 -19.75 29.30
N ASN A 11 10.10 -19.76 29.60
CA ASN A 11 10.86 -18.53 29.87
C ASN A 11 10.94 -17.61 28.66
N ILE A 12 11.20 -18.15 27.47
CA ILE A 12 11.23 -17.35 26.23
C ILE A 12 9.86 -16.73 25.97
N SER A 13 8.78 -17.49 26.21
CA SER A 13 7.41 -17.01 26.04
C SER A 13 7.06 -15.90 27.04
N LEU A 14 7.48 -16.05 28.30
CA LEU A 14 7.31 -15.03 29.34
C LEU A 14 8.07 -13.74 29.03
N VAL A 15 9.33 -13.85 28.58
CA VAL A 15 10.11 -12.69 28.17
C VAL A 15 9.46 -11.99 26.98
N PHE A 16 8.96 -12.74 26.00
CA PHE A 16 8.27 -12.17 24.85
C PHE A 16 6.99 -11.42 25.23
N ILE A 17 6.17 -12.02 26.10
CA ILE A 17 4.94 -11.38 26.62
C ILE A 17 5.30 -10.13 27.44
N ALA A 18 6.33 -10.18 28.27
CA ALA A 18 6.78 -9.03 29.05
C ALA A 18 7.23 -7.86 28.16
N VAL A 19 7.93 -8.15 27.06
CA VAL A 19 8.31 -7.13 26.06
C VAL A 19 7.08 -6.53 25.39
N LEU A 20 6.11 -7.35 24.97
CA LEU A 20 4.88 -6.85 24.36
C LEU A 20 4.09 -5.95 25.31
N LEU A 21 3.97 -6.34 26.59
CA LEU A 21 3.31 -5.54 27.61
C LEU A 21 4.07 -4.24 27.89
N PHE A 22 5.41 -4.29 27.91
CA PHE A 22 6.24 -3.10 28.08
C PHE A 22 6.06 -2.12 26.93
N LEU A 23 6.06 -2.57 25.67
CA LEU A 23 5.79 -1.72 24.51
C LEU A 23 4.39 -1.11 24.56
N ASN A 24 3.39 -1.88 24.99
CA ASN A 24 2.01 -1.42 25.16
C ASN A 24 1.90 -0.34 26.26
N LEU A 25 2.64 -0.47 27.37
CA LEU A 25 2.65 0.51 28.46
C LEU A 25 3.11 1.91 28.03
N PHE A 26 3.95 2.00 27.00
CA PHE A 26 4.44 3.26 26.45
C PHE A 26 3.68 3.72 25.19
N ASP A 27 2.51 3.13 24.90
CA ASP A 27 1.74 3.38 23.68
C ASP A 27 2.58 3.26 22.40
N ILE A 28 3.61 2.41 22.42
CA ILE A 28 4.47 2.18 21.26
C ILE A 28 3.67 1.30 20.29
N THR A 29 2.94 1.94 19.39
CA THR A 29 2.26 1.27 18.29
C THR A 29 3.32 0.76 17.31
N VAL A 30 3.47 -0.56 17.23
CA VAL A 30 4.28 -1.17 16.17
C VAL A 30 3.60 -0.87 14.84
N PRO A 31 4.27 -0.16 13.90
CA PRO A 31 3.65 0.16 12.62
C PRO A 31 3.33 -1.14 11.89
N THR A 32 2.16 -1.20 11.25
CA THR A 32 1.83 -2.30 10.35
C THR A 32 2.87 -2.35 9.23
N LEU A 33 3.14 -3.54 8.69
CA LEU A 33 4.09 -3.70 7.58
C LEU A 33 3.75 -2.76 6.40
N GLY A 34 2.46 -2.53 6.15
CA GLY A 34 1.98 -1.58 5.14
C GLY A 34 2.32 -0.12 5.45
N ASN A 35 2.19 0.32 6.71
CA ASN A 35 2.56 1.68 7.11
C ASN A 35 4.08 1.90 7.13
N ALA A 36 4.84 0.88 7.55
CA ALA A 36 6.30 0.92 7.50
C ALA A 36 6.79 1.04 6.05
N LEU A 37 6.24 0.24 5.13
CA LEU A 37 6.57 0.31 3.70
C LEU A 37 6.09 1.61 3.04
N TYR A 38 4.99 2.21 3.47
CA TYR A 38 4.54 3.52 2.97
C TYR A 38 5.48 4.65 3.41
N SER A 39 5.94 4.61 4.66
CA SER A 39 6.79 5.65 5.26
C SER A 39 8.25 5.57 4.79
N ALA A 40 8.72 4.37 4.46
CA ALA A 40 10.06 4.16 3.89
C ALA A 40 10.17 4.59 2.41
N ASP A 41 9.03 4.73 1.73
CA ASP A 41 8.96 5.13 0.32
C ASP A 41 9.03 6.66 0.21
N GLY A 42 10.14 7.18 -0.30
CA GLY A 42 10.42 8.62 -0.39
C GLY A 42 9.62 9.35 -1.48
N ASP A 43 9.02 8.60 -2.40
CA ASP A 43 8.30 9.17 -3.55
C ASP A 43 7.01 9.86 -3.13
N SER A 44 6.39 10.66 -3.98
CA SER A 44 5.03 11.17 -3.73
C SER A 44 3.99 10.15 -4.23
N PRO A 45 2.81 10.02 -3.61
CA PRO A 45 1.74 9.19 -4.17
C PRO A 45 1.32 9.77 -5.52
N VAL A 46 1.35 8.95 -6.57
CA VAL A 46 0.99 9.36 -7.93
C VAL A 46 -0.21 8.56 -8.40
N CYS A 47 -1.19 9.28 -8.94
CA CYS A 47 -2.33 8.70 -9.62
C CYS A 47 -2.63 9.44 -10.92
N ILE A 48 -2.75 8.70 -12.00
CA ILE A 48 -3.00 9.22 -13.34
C ILE A 48 -4.24 8.54 -13.90
N ALA A 49 -5.20 9.33 -14.36
CA ALA A 49 -6.32 8.84 -15.16
C ALA A 49 -6.00 9.02 -16.64
N GLN A 50 -6.32 8.00 -17.44
CA GLN A 50 -6.23 8.03 -18.88
C GLN A 50 -7.61 7.78 -19.49
N TYR A 51 -8.08 8.72 -20.30
CA TYR A 51 -9.29 8.58 -21.10
C TYR A 51 -8.92 8.79 -22.57
N LYS A 52 -9.03 7.73 -23.39
CA LYS A 52 -8.55 7.72 -24.78
C LYS A 52 -7.07 8.16 -24.82
N ASP A 53 -6.77 9.23 -25.55
CA ASP A 53 -5.42 9.77 -25.71
C ASP A 53 -5.06 10.87 -24.69
N GLN A 54 -5.97 11.18 -23.76
CA GLN A 54 -5.76 12.19 -22.73
C GLN A 54 -5.34 11.53 -21.42
N THR A 55 -4.27 12.06 -20.82
CA THR A 55 -3.80 11.70 -19.48
C THR A 55 -3.94 12.90 -18.55
N SER A 56 -4.28 12.65 -17.29
CA SER A 56 -4.40 13.71 -16.28
C SER A 56 -3.96 13.20 -14.92
N LEU A 57 -3.19 14.01 -14.21
CA LEU A 57 -2.76 13.73 -12.85
C LEU A 57 -3.91 14.02 -11.88
N ILE A 58 -4.23 13.05 -11.04
CA ILE A 58 -5.18 13.20 -9.94
C ILE A 58 -4.38 13.54 -8.69
N GLN A 59 -4.49 14.78 -8.21
CA GLN A 59 -3.80 15.24 -7.01
C GLN A 59 -4.41 14.67 -5.72
N ASP A 60 -5.72 14.44 -5.73
CA ASP A 60 -6.44 13.87 -4.59
C ASP A 60 -6.30 12.34 -4.58
N THR A 61 -5.42 11.85 -3.70
CA THR A 61 -5.13 10.42 -3.58
C THR A 61 -6.35 9.63 -3.08
N GLU A 62 -7.19 10.21 -2.21
CA GLU A 62 -8.38 9.54 -1.68
C GLU A 62 -9.43 9.35 -2.78
N ARG A 63 -9.69 10.41 -3.55
CA ARG A 63 -10.56 10.33 -4.74
C ARG A 63 -10.05 9.29 -5.73
N CYS A 64 -8.74 9.21 -5.95
CA CYS A 64 -8.16 8.19 -6.81
C CYS A 64 -8.43 6.77 -6.28
N CYS A 65 -8.25 6.51 -4.99
CA CYS A 65 -8.50 5.20 -4.38
C CYS A 65 -9.97 4.77 -4.55
N LEU A 66 -10.92 5.70 -4.34
CA LEU A 66 -12.35 5.45 -4.56
C LEU A 66 -12.65 5.07 -6.00
N GLN A 67 -12.08 5.82 -6.95
CA GLN A 67 -12.27 5.55 -8.38
C GLN A 67 -11.67 4.21 -8.77
N MET A 68 -10.48 3.88 -8.27
CA MET A 68 -9.85 2.57 -8.50
C MET A 68 -10.66 1.41 -7.92
N GLN A 69 -11.23 1.58 -6.72
CA GLN A 69 -12.09 0.57 -6.10
C GLN A 69 -13.36 0.29 -6.93
N GLN A 70 -13.83 1.26 -7.71
CA GLN A 70 -14.91 1.03 -8.67
C GLN A 70 -14.45 0.25 -9.91
N GLN A 71 -13.14 0.22 -10.20
CA GLN A 71 -12.56 -0.46 -11.36
C GLN A 71 -12.08 -1.90 -11.09
N VAL A 72 -12.46 -2.50 -9.96
CA VAL A 72 -11.90 -3.73 -9.32
C VAL A 72 -11.91 -5.01 -10.17
N ILE A 73 -12.34 -4.97 -11.43
CA ILE A 73 -12.35 -6.17 -12.26
C ILE A 73 -10.91 -6.60 -12.64
N GLN A 74 -9.95 -5.70 -12.90
CA GLN A 74 -8.57 -6.08 -13.27
C GLN A 74 -7.52 -5.04 -12.83
N GLY A 75 -6.62 -5.45 -11.91
CA GLY A 75 -5.39 -4.73 -11.57
C GLY A 75 -4.18 -5.42 -12.19
N GLU A 76 -3.50 -4.76 -13.13
CA GLU A 76 -2.30 -5.27 -13.81
C GLU A 76 -1.05 -4.58 -13.25
N THR A 77 0.04 -5.34 -13.18
CA THR A 77 1.37 -4.74 -12.96
C THR A 77 1.85 -4.21 -14.30
N VAL A 78 2.24 -2.95 -14.33
CA VAL A 78 2.82 -2.30 -15.51
C VAL A 78 4.23 -1.85 -15.18
N THR A 79 5.08 -1.81 -16.19
CA THR A 79 6.45 -1.31 -16.04
C THR A 79 6.64 -0.21 -17.07
N GLY A 80 6.91 0.99 -16.60
CA GLY A 80 7.29 2.10 -17.46
C GLY A 80 6.70 3.44 -17.03
N PRO A 81 7.38 4.54 -17.39
CA PRO A 81 6.91 5.85 -17.03
C PRO A 81 5.71 6.29 -17.87
N ILE A 82 4.82 7.08 -17.27
CA ILE A 82 3.77 7.80 -17.97
C ILE A 82 4.11 9.29 -17.97
N ILE A 83 4.04 9.91 -19.14
CA ILE A 83 4.28 11.34 -19.29
C ILE A 83 2.94 12.07 -19.19
N VAL A 84 2.85 13.01 -18.27
CA VAL A 84 1.72 13.94 -18.12
C VAL A 84 2.31 15.34 -18.13
N ASP A 85 1.87 16.19 -19.07
CA ASP A 85 2.32 17.57 -19.22
C ASP A 85 3.85 17.74 -19.24
N GLY A 86 4.55 16.81 -19.91
CA GLY A 86 6.02 16.81 -20.01
C GLY A 86 6.77 16.29 -18.79
N THR A 87 6.06 15.91 -17.72
CA THR A 87 6.64 15.28 -16.52
C THR A 87 6.49 13.77 -16.57
N SER A 88 7.58 13.05 -16.33
CA SER A 88 7.63 11.59 -16.32
C SER A 88 7.36 11.04 -14.92
N PHE A 89 6.36 10.17 -14.78
CA PHE A 89 6.01 9.51 -13.52
C PHE A 89 6.24 8.01 -13.63
N ASP A 90 6.94 7.40 -12.67
CA ASP A 90 7.08 5.95 -12.62
C ASP A 90 5.81 5.31 -12.05
N ILE A 91 5.26 4.35 -12.79
CA ILE A 91 3.98 3.71 -12.51
C ILE A 91 4.19 2.20 -12.47
N GLN A 92 3.60 1.55 -11.47
CA GLN A 92 3.74 0.11 -11.29
C GLN A 92 2.41 -0.65 -11.38
N LYS A 93 1.28 0.04 -11.30
CA LYS A 93 -0.04 -0.59 -11.37
C LYS A 93 -1.00 0.14 -12.29
N LYS A 94 -1.84 -0.64 -12.95
CA LYS A 94 -2.90 -0.18 -13.83
C LYS A 94 -4.23 -0.85 -13.46
N TYR A 95 -5.30 -0.07 -13.39
CA TYR A 95 -6.64 -0.50 -13.02
C TYR A 95 -7.65 -0.13 -14.11
N TYR A 96 -8.47 -1.09 -14.51
CA TYR A 96 -9.51 -0.90 -15.51
C TYR A 96 -10.56 -2.01 -15.42
N THR A 97 -11.73 -1.74 -15.99
CA THR A 97 -12.76 -2.73 -16.29
C THR A 97 -12.91 -2.87 -17.80
N SER A 98 -13.48 -3.98 -18.27
CA SER A 98 -13.78 -4.19 -19.70
C SER A 98 -14.75 -3.15 -20.28
N GLU A 99 -15.56 -2.51 -19.42
CA GLU A 99 -16.54 -1.49 -19.80
C GLU A 99 -16.06 -0.06 -19.54
N SER A 100 -15.04 0.14 -18.70
CA SER A 100 -14.55 1.48 -18.38
C SER A 100 -13.71 2.06 -19.51
N VAL A 101 -14.08 3.26 -19.92
CA VAL A 101 -13.28 4.06 -20.86
C VAL A 101 -12.07 4.70 -20.17
N ILE A 102 -12.07 4.76 -18.83
CA ILE A 102 -11.00 5.39 -18.04
C ILE A 102 -10.12 4.31 -17.43
N LYS A 103 -8.82 4.37 -17.70
CA LYS A 103 -7.78 3.54 -17.07
C LYS A 103 -7.09 4.37 -15.99
N TYR A 104 -6.83 3.76 -14.84
CA TYR A 104 -6.09 4.42 -13.76
C TYR A 104 -4.72 3.79 -13.62
N PHE A 105 -3.72 4.64 -13.42
CA PHE A 105 -2.32 4.27 -13.30
C PHE A 105 -1.79 4.84 -12.00
N VAL A 106 -1.18 4.00 -11.19
CA VAL A 106 -0.69 4.38 -9.87
C VAL A 106 0.70 3.85 -9.59
N ASN A 107 1.44 4.62 -8.81
CA ASN A 107 2.67 4.13 -8.24
C ASN A 107 2.43 3.27 -6.99
N MET A 108 3.47 2.58 -6.52
CA MET A 108 3.39 1.71 -5.36
C MET A 108 3.03 2.46 -4.09
N LYS A 109 3.44 3.73 -3.96
CA LYS A 109 3.09 4.55 -2.80
C LYS A 109 1.59 4.87 -2.74
N ALA A 110 0.99 5.27 -3.86
CA ALA A 110 -0.46 5.48 -3.96
C ALA A 110 -1.22 4.17 -3.71
N TYR A 111 -0.78 3.05 -4.28
CA TYR A 111 -1.37 1.74 -4.00
C TYR A 111 -1.33 1.37 -2.50
N ARG A 112 -0.17 1.54 -1.84
CA ARG A 112 -0.03 1.29 -0.40
C ARG A 112 -0.92 2.22 0.42
N TYR A 113 -1.03 3.50 0.04
CA TYR A 113 -1.94 4.44 0.68
C TYR A 113 -3.38 3.93 0.64
N CYS A 114 -3.87 3.54 -0.55
CA CYS A 114 -5.23 3.02 -0.70
C CYS A 114 -5.44 1.76 0.17
N LYS A 115 -4.50 0.83 0.14
CA LYS A 115 -4.60 -0.41 0.93
C LYS A 115 -4.58 -0.15 2.44
N ASN A 116 -3.74 0.76 2.92
CA ASN A 116 -3.65 1.11 4.34
C ASN A 116 -4.90 1.83 4.85
N ASN A 117 -5.61 2.55 3.97
CA ASN A 117 -6.87 3.23 4.29
C ASN A 117 -8.12 2.35 4.06
N GLY A 118 -7.95 1.05 3.79
CA GLY A 118 -9.07 0.10 3.70
C GLY A 118 -9.77 0.04 2.34
N PHE A 119 -9.26 0.73 1.31
CA PHE A 119 -9.78 0.61 -0.04
C PHE A 119 -9.43 -0.77 -0.64
N TRP A 120 -10.41 -1.38 -1.32
CA TRP A 120 -10.21 -2.63 -2.05
C TRP A 120 -9.64 -2.35 -3.44
N VAL A 121 -8.32 -2.31 -3.54
CA VAL A 121 -7.54 -2.09 -4.77
C VAL A 121 -6.38 -3.06 -4.86
#